data_AF-A0A9D1T5X0-F1
#
_entry.id   AF-A0A9D1T5X0-F1
#
_cell.length_a   1.000
_cell.length_b   1.000
_cell.length_c   1.000
_cell.angle_alpha   90.00
_cell.angle_beta   90.00
_cell.angle_gamma   90.00
#
_symmetry.space_group_name_H-M   'P 1'
#
loop_
_entity.id
_entity.type
_entity.pdbx_description
1 polymer ?
#
loop_
_entity_poly.entity_id
_entity_poly.type
_entity_poly.pdbx_seq_one_letter_code
_entity_poly.pdbx_strand_id
1 'polypeptide(L)'
;MRCPNCHSVVGNNRGICQYCGYDIGKYVREVQGGSEPTWYTGMGMEENTADYYRKAYEEERRRNDHFKIMILYTLLGGLLALNLLELVVLVFCL
;
A
#
# COMPACT_ATOMS: atom_id res chain seq x y z
N MET A 1 12.99 -20.91 -27.28
CA MET A 1 14.06 -19.88 -27.45
C MET A 1 15.29 -20.31 -26.66
N ARG A 2 16.46 -19.73 -26.90
CA ARG A 2 17.71 -20.13 -26.23
C ARG A 2 18.12 -19.13 -25.16
N CYS A 3 18.56 -19.60 -24.00
CA CYS A 3 19.12 -18.72 -22.96
C CYS A 3 20.40 -18.04 -23.48
N PRO A 4 20.58 -16.72 -23.34
CA PRO A 4 21.78 -16.03 -23.79
C PRO A 4 23.04 -16.43 -23.01
N ASN A 5 22.89 -16.94 -21.79
CA ASN A 5 24.02 -17.30 -20.92
C ASN A 5 24.52 -18.74 -21.11
N CYS A 6 23.60 -19.72 -21.21
CA CYS A 6 23.96 -21.15 -21.28
C CYS A 6 23.48 -21.85 -22.56
N HIS A 7 22.82 -21.12 -23.48
CA HIS A 7 22.30 -21.61 -24.75
C HIS A 7 21.30 -22.78 -24.69
N SER A 8 20.89 -23.19 -23.49
CA SER A 8 19.84 -24.19 -23.29
C SER A 8 18.51 -23.72 -23.90
N VAL A 9 17.73 -24.68 -24.40
CA VAL A 9 16.40 -24.41 -24.95
C VAL A 9 15.42 -24.26 -23.80
N VAL A 10 14.83 -23.08 -23.68
CA VAL A 10 13.86 -22.70 -22.64
C VAL A 10 12.51 -22.36 -23.27
N GLY A 11 11.43 -22.73 -22.57
CA GLY A 11 10.05 -22.59 -23.03
C GLY A 11 9.43 -21.21 -22.85
N ASN A 12 9.91 -20.39 -21.91
CA ASN A 12 9.31 -19.09 -21.56
C ASN A 12 10.36 -17.98 -21.43
N ASN A 13 10.15 -16.84 -22.11
CA ASN A 13 11.08 -15.71 -22.26
C ASN A 13 10.99 -14.71 -21.11
N ARG A 14 10.29 -15.07 -20.05
CA ARG A 14 10.10 -14.26 -18.85
C ARG A 14 10.61 -15.01 -17.64
N GLY A 15 11.47 -14.36 -16.88
CA GLY A 15 12.01 -14.86 -15.61
C GLY A 15 13.36 -15.57 -15.73
N ILE A 16 13.62 -16.43 -14.75
CA ILE A 16 14.93 -17.03 -14.50
C ILE A 16 15.08 -18.35 -15.29
N CYS A 17 16.23 -18.54 -15.93
CA CYS A 17 16.58 -19.78 -16.61
C CYS A 17 16.66 -20.94 -15.60
N GLN A 18 15.89 -22.01 -15.84
CA GLN A 18 15.87 -23.19 -14.98
C GLN A 18 17.21 -23.95 -14.94
N TYR A 19 18.08 -23.74 -15.93
CA TYR A 19 19.34 -24.49 -16.06
C TYR A 19 20.54 -23.76 -15.45
N CYS A 20 20.59 -22.42 -15.56
CA CYS A 20 21.77 -21.64 -15.14
C CYS A 20 21.46 -20.47 -14.19
N GLY A 21 20.19 -20.27 -13.83
CA GLY A 21 19.80 -19.19 -12.91
C GLY A 21 19.88 -17.78 -13.50
N TYR A 22 20.16 -17.64 -14.80
CA TYR A 22 20.26 -16.33 -15.46
C TYR A 22 18.88 -15.70 -15.69
N ASP A 23 18.71 -14.42 -15.37
CA ASP A 23 17.45 -13.70 -15.60
C ASP A 23 17.30 -13.32 -17.08
N ILE A 24 16.58 -14.17 -17.81
CA ILE A 24 16.27 -13.97 -19.23
C ILE A 24 15.31 -12.79 -19.40
N GLY A 25 14.42 -12.55 -18.44
CA GLY A 25 13.47 -11.44 -18.48
C GLY A 25 14.17 -10.08 -18.48
N LYS A 26 15.25 -9.92 -17.72
CA LYS A 26 16.08 -8.70 -17.76
C LYS A 26 16.75 -8.50 -19.12
N TYR A 27 17.42 -9.53 -19.65
CA TYR A 27 18.04 -9.47 -20.97
C TYR A 27 17.03 -9.16 -22.09
N VAL A 28 15.85 -9.79 -22.05
CA VAL A 28 14.79 -9.56 -23.04
C VAL A 28 14.27 -8.13 -22.97
N ARG A 29 14.11 -7.54 -21.77
CA ARG A 29 13.72 -6.13 -21.62
C ARG A 29 14.77 -5.16 -22.16
N GLU A 30 16.05 -5.44 -21.92
CA GLU A 30 17.15 -4.60 -22.39
C GLU A 30 17.34 -4.69 -23.91
N VAL A 31 17.20 -5.89 -24.49
CA VAL A 31 17.44 -6.12 -25.92
C VAL A 31 16.20 -5.92 -26.79
N GLN A 32 14.99 -6.21 -26.28
CA GLN A 32 13.72 -5.90 -26.97
C GLN A 32 13.17 -4.51 -26.62
N GLY A 33 13.87 -3.73 -25.79
CA GLY A 33 13.58 -2.33 -25.48
C GLY A 33 13.68 -1.36 -26.67
N GLY A 34 13.73 -1.86 -27.90
CA GLY A 34 13.55 -1.10 -29.15
C GLY A 34 12.10 -1.10 -29.68
N SER A 35 11.16 -1.74 -28.99
CA SER A 35 9.72 -1.58 -29.24
C SER A 35 8.97 -1.62 -27.92
N GLU A 36 9.03 -0.50 -27.19
CA GLU A 36 8.17 -0.27 -26.04
C GLU A 36 6.70 -0.40 -26.47
N PRO A 37 5.87 -1.16 -25.74
CA PRO A 37 4.44 -0.95 -25.81
C PRO A 37 4.18 0.46 -25.26
N THR A 38 3.74 1.36 -26.12
CA THR A 38 3.36 2.73 -25.81
C THR A 38 2.26 2.76 -24.75
N TRP A 39 2.64 2.86 -23.49
CA TRP A 39 1.70 3.26 -22.42
C TRP A 39 2.27 4.28 -21.44
N TYR A 40 3.58 4.60 -21.49
CA TYR A 40 4.17 5.55 -20.55
C TYR A 40 5.36 6.34 -21.12
N THR A 41 5.14 7.09 -22.21
CA THR A 41 6.09 8.18 -22.52
C THR A 41 5.34 9.37 -23.10
N GLY A 42 4.83 10.22 -22.21
CA GLY A 42 4.26 11.52 -22.51
C GLY A 42 4.67 12.50 -21.43
N MET A 43 5.53 13.43 -21.80
CA MET A 43 6.03 14.55 -21.00
C MET A 43 4.90 15.20 -20.16
N GLY A 44 5.11 15.35 -18.84
CA GLY A 44 4.27 16.20 -17.97
C GLY A 44 3.47 15.55 -16.83
N MET A 45 3.93 14.43 -16.23
CA MET A 45 3.08 13.64 -15.31
C MET A 45 3.77 13.15 -14.03
N GLU A 46 4.73 13.90 -13.48
CA GLU A 46 5.39 13.55 -12.21
C GLU A 46 4.67 14.15 -10.98
N GLU A 47 3.93 15.26 -11.16
CA GLU A 47 3.23 15.95 -10.08
C GLU A 47 1.88 15.28 -9.70
N ASN A 48 1.17 14.74 -10.69
CA ASN A 48 -0.19 14.20 -10.51
C ASN A 48 -0.25 12.80 -9.86
N THR A 49 0.81 11.98 -9.97
CA THR A 49 0.84 10.64 -9.37
C THR A 49 1.09 10.71 -7.86
N ALA A 50 1.99 11.58 -7.41
CA ALA A 50 2.17 11.86 -5.99
C ALA A 50 0.89 12.43 -5.36
N ASP A 51 0.19 13.30 -6.09
CA ASP A 51 -1.07 13.90 -5.64
C ASP A 51 -2.21 12.88 -5.57
N TYR A 52 -2.24 11.91 -6.48
CA TYR A 52 -3.19 10.78 -6.43
C TYR A 52 -3.03 9.95 -5.14
N TYR A 53 -1.80 9.54 -4.80
CA TYR A 53 -1.55 8.78 -3.58
C TYR A 53 -1.80 9.62 -2.32
N ARG A 54 -1.42 10.91 -2.35
CA ARG A 54 -1.71 11.84 -1.26
C ARG A 54 -3.21 11.98 -0.99
N LYS A 55 -4.00 12.15 -2.05
CA LYS A 55 -5.46 12.29 -1.97
C LYS A 55 -6.13 11.03 -1.43
N ALA A 56 -5.70 9.85 -1.89
CA ALA A 56 -6.19 8.58 -1.37
C ALA A 56 -5.86 8.40 0.13
N TYR A 57 -4.64 8.76 0.53
CA TYR A 57 -4.21 8.69 1.93
C TYR A 57 -4.97 9.68 2.83
N GLU A 58 -5.24 10.89 2.32
CA GLU A 58 -6.00 11.92 3.02
C GLU A 58 -7.49 11.54 3.19
N GLU A 59 -8.10 10.91 2.19
CA GLU A 59 -9.46 10.36 2.29
C GLU A 59 -9.56 9.27 3.35
N GLU A 60 -8.55 8.41 3.45
CA GLU A 60 -8.49 7.34 4.43
C GLU A 60 -8.24 7.88 5.85
N ARG A 61 -7.37 8.89 5.98
CA ARG A 61 -7.08 9.56 7.24
C ARG A 61 -8.31 10.25 7.84
N ARG A 62 -9.12 10.96 7.06
CA ARG A 62 -10.32 11.64 7.59
C ARG A 62 -11.28 10.67 8.26
N ARG A 63 -11.49 9.48 7.66
CA ARG A 63 -12.33 8.45 8.27
C ARG A 63 -11.76 8.01 9.61
N ASN A 64 -10.45 7.77 9.67
CA ASN A 64 -9.78 7.31 10.88
C ASN A 64 -9.76 8.37 12.00
N ASP A 65 -9.62 9.66 11.67
CA ASP A 65 -9.61 10.73 12.67
C ASP A 65 -10.98 10.90 13.35
N HIS A 66 -12.10 10.74 12.61
CA HIS A 66 -13.43 10.71 13.22
C HIS A 66 -13.61 9.52 14.17
N PHE A 67 -13.13 8.32 13.79
CA PHE A 67 -13.19 7.15 14.67
C PHE A 67 -12.37 7.35 15.95
N LYS A 68 -11.16 7.92 15.85
CA LYS A 68 -10.31 8.19 17.02
C LYS A 68 -10.97 9.16 17.98
N ILE A 69 -11.53 10.26 17.46
CA ILE A 69 -12.20 11.27 18.28
C ILE A 69 -13.44 10.68 18.97
N MET A 70 -14.24 9.89 18.23
CA MET A 70 -15.41 9.19 18.80
C MET A 70 -15.03 8.22 19.92
N ILE A 71 -13.98 7.41 19.72
CA ILE A 71 -13.47 6.48 20.74
C ILE A 71 -12.99 7.26 21.98
N LEU A 72 -12.31 8.39 21.78
CA LEU A 72 -11.80 9.19 22.88
C LEU A 72 -12.94 9.81 23.71
N TYR A 73 -13.94 10.39 23.06
CA TYR A 73 -15.12 10.93 23.76
C TYR A 73 -15.95 9.86 24.46
N THR A 74 -16.12 8.68 23.86
CA THR A 74 -16.85 7.57 24.50
C THR A 74 -16.14 7.05 25.74
N LEU A 75 -14.81 6.90 25.70
CA LEU A 75 -14.01 6.54 26.88
C LEU A 75 -14.10 7.60 27.98
N LEU A 76 -13.95 8.88 27.63
CA LEU A 76 -14.04 9.99 28.59
C LEU A 76 -15.43 10.05 29.25
N GLY A 77 -16.49 9.94 28.45
CA GLY A 77 -17.87 9.94 28.94
C GLY A 77 -18.17 8.74 29.84
N GLY A 78 -17.65 7.55 29.51
CA GLY A 78 -17.77 6.36 30.34
C GLY A 78 -17.12 6.51 31.71
N LEU A 79 -15.90 7.06 31.77
CA LEU A 79 -15.21 7.34 33.03
C LEU A 79 -15.95 8.36 33.89
N LEU A 80 -16.50 9.42 33.28
CA LEU A 80 -17.32 10.40 33.99
C LEU A 80 -18.60 9.77 34.54
N ALA A 81 -19.28 8.93 33.77
CA ALA A 81 -20.49 8.23 34.21
C ALA A 81 -20.23 7.28 35.39
N LEU A 82 -19.10 6.55 35.36
CA LEU A 82 -18.67 5.69 36.46
C LEU A 82 -18.41 6.51 37.73
N ASN A 83 -17.67 7.61 37.64
CA ASN A 83 -17.42 8.50 38.78
C ASN A 83 -18.73 9.09 39.34
N LEU A 84 -19.69 9.46 38.48
CA LEU A 84 -20.99 9.95 38.92
C LEU A 84 -21.80 8.86 39.63
N LEU A 85 -21.78 7.63 39.14
CA LEU A 85 -22.41 6.50 39.80
C LEU A 85 -21.80 6.24 41.19
N GLU A 86 -20.48 6.25 41.31
CA GLU A 86 -19.79 6.12 42.60
C GLU A 86 -20.21 7.22 43.58
N LEU A 87 -20.28 8.47 43.13
CA LEU A 87 -20.77 9.58 43.95
C LEU A 87 -22.22 9.38 44.40
N VAL A 88 -23.10 8.94 43.50
CA VAL A 88 -24.50 8.65 43.85
C VAL A 88 -24.57 7.54 44.90
N VAL A 89 -23.82 6.45 44.71
CA VAL A 89 -23.78 5.35 45.69
C VAL A 89 -23.27 5.86 47.05
N LEU A 90 -22.21 6.65 47.08
CA LEU A 90 -21.70 7.24 48.33
C LEU A 90 -22.70 8.16 49.00
N VAL A 91 -23.45 8.97 48.25
CA VAL A 91 -24.46 9.88 48.81
C VAL A 91 -25.70 9.15 49.32
N PHE A 92 -26.09 8.04 48.69
CA PHE A 92 -27.29 7.29 49.08
C PHE A 92 -27.01 6.19 50.12
N CYS A 93 -25.77 5.70 50.23
CA CYS A 93 -25.39 4.67 51.20
C CYS A 93 -24.76 5.20 52.49
N LEU A 94 -24.61 6.53 52.63
CA LEU A 94 -24.01 7.21 53.79
C LEU A 94 -25.06 8.13 54.42
#